data_AF-A0A2U2DX74-F1
#
_entry.id   AF-A0A2U2DX74-F1
#
_cell.length_a   1.000
_cell.length_b   1.000
_cell.length_c   1.000
_cell.angle_alpha   90.00
_cell.angle_beta   90.00
_cell.angle_gamma   90.00
#
_symmetry.space_group_name_H-M   'P 1'
#
loop_
_entity.id
_entity.type
_entity.pdbx_description
1 polymer ?
#
loop_
_entity_poly.entity_id
_entity_poly.type
_entity_poly.pdbx_seq_one_letter_code
_entity_poly.pdbx_strand_id
1 'polypeptide(L)'
;MDAVTDGLIDRVYEAAIVPELWGETCDLISAEIGGFSTALITVAPQGALRWVCSPCITEQMAMYQASGLAERTERPRRGLELAPGSFMRDIDLQTMEELQNEPLYTELLQPIGLSWEMGAVFLEPSGAMLIFSMLARTEDGPFDENAVRRINTVKADLARAAFMSTRLAFREAQTMAQSLSTVGLPAAVIGDRGNVVAMNDRMEVLAPRVMTTASDRMRLADAEANVLLSSILETLRLDKAPKVQSIPIAAQIDAPALVLHVVPVKRNARDIFTRSYALVVITPVGQVGPPDLKVICGLFDLTRVEARVAQELTKGRTVEEVALSLGVGRETVRSHLKSIFAKTGVSRQQQLVLLLSGLGQSLAG
;
A
#
# COMPACT_ATOMS: atom_id res chain seq x y z
N MET A 1 16.69 6.47 33.92
CA MET A 1 16.59 6.04 32.53
C MET A 1 17.98 6.22 31.97
N ASP A 2 18.60 5.14 31.49
CA ASP A 2 19.97 5.19 31.02
C ASP A 2 20.01 5.83 29.63
N ALA A 3 21.06 6.59 29.30
CA ALA A 3 21.17 7.34 28.04
C ALA A 3 21.04 6.45 26.78
N VAL A 4 21.32 5.15 26.90
CA VAL A 4 21.14 4.15 25.84
C VAL A 4 19.65 3.88 25.58
N THR A 5 18.84 3.78 26.64
CA THR A 5 17.39 3.56 26.56
C THR A 5 16.68 4.79 25.96
N ASP A 6 17.15 6.00 26.28
CA ASP A 6 16.60 7.24 25.70
C ASP A 6 16.84 7.30 24.18
N GLY A 7 18.04 6.93 23.73
CA GLY A 7 18.36 6.86 22.29
C GLY A 7 17.54 5.81 21.52
N LEU A 8 17.19 4.69 22.17
CA LEU A 8 16.29 3.69 21.58
C LEU A 8 14.88 4.25 21.39
N ILE A 9 14.34 4.91 22.41
CA ILE A 9 12.99 5.48 22.37
C ILE A 9 12.88 6.51 21.24
N ASP A 10 13.85 7.43 21.14
CA ASP A 10 13.88 8.45 20.09
C ASP A 10 13.90 7.80 18.70
N ARG A 11 14.73 6.77 18.50
CA ARG A 11 14.82 6.06 17.23
C ARG A 11 13.54 5.31 16.87
N VAL A 12 12.88 4.72 17.86
CA VAL A 12 11.59 4.04 17.70
C VAL A 12 10.50 5.04 17.26
N TYR A 13 10.46 6.24 17.83
CA TYR A 13 9.54 7.30 17.38
C TYR A 13 9.90 7.86 16.01
N GLU A 14 11.18 7.96 15.67
CA GLU A 14 11.63 8.36 14.33
C GLU A 14 11.17 7.34 13.28
N ALA A 15 11.35 6.05 13.56
CA ALA A 15 10.88 4.96 12.70
C ALA A 15 9.35 4.93 12.55
N ALA A 16 8.61 5.42 13.54
CA ALA A 16 7.16 5.56 13.44
C ALA A 16 6.71 6.58 12.37
N ILE A 17 7.58 7.54 12.04
CA ILE A 17 7.32 8.58 11.04
C ILE A 17 8.00 8.21 9.70
N VAL A 18 9.15 7.56 9.75
CA VAL A 18 9.95 7.16 8.58
C VAL A 18 10.07 5.63 8.55
N PRO A 19 9.15 4.92 7.87
CA PRO A 19 9.06 3.46 7.93
C PRO A 19 10.35 2.73 7.52
N GLU A 20 11.19 3.34 6.69
CA GLU A 20 12.45 2.79 6.21
C GLU A 20 13.47 2.51 7.31
N LEU A 21 13.30 3.15 8.48
CA LEU A 21 14.19 3.03 9.63
C LEU A 21 13.85 1.84 10.52
N TRP A 22 12.71 1.16 10.31
CA TRP A 22 12.30 0.04 11.16
C TRP A 22 13.30 -1.12 11.14
N GLY A 23 13.93 -1.40 10.00
CA GLY A 23 14.94 -2.47 9.91
C GLY A 23 16.14 -2.22 10.83
N GLU A 24 16.70 -1.01 10.81
CA GLU A 24 17.80 -0.61 11.71
C GLU A 24 17.33 -0.48 13.17
N THR A 25 16.08 -0.06 13.37
CA THR A 25 15.47 0.03 14.71
C THR A 25 15.33 -1.36 15.34
N CYS A 26 15.00 -2.39 14.56
CA CYS A 26 14.99 -3.78 15.02
C CYS A 26 16.36 -4.22 15.55
N ASP A 27 17.45 -3.86 14.87
CA ASP A 27 18.81 -4.16 15.34
C ASP A 27 19.13 -3.49 16.69
N LEU A 28 18.73 -2.22 16.85
CA LEU A 28 18.90 -1.49 18.10
C LEU A 28 18.06 -2.08 19.24
N ILE A 29 16.83 -2.50 18.96
CA ILE A 29 15.98 -3.21 19.94
C ILE A 29 16.68 -4.49 20.40
N SER A 30 17.22 -5.31 19.48
CA SER A 30 17.92 -6.54 19.86
C SER A 30 19.21 -6.26 20.63
N ALA A 31 19.98 -5.25 20.24
CA ALA A 31 21.21 -4.87 20.93
C ALA A 31 20.95 -4.42 22.37
N GLU A 32 19.85 -3.71 22.62
CA GLU A 32 19.47 -3.26 23.95
C GLU A 32 19.29 -4.45 24.90
N ILE A 33 18.76 -5.58 24.44
CA ILE A 33 18.47 -6.75 25.29
C ILE A 33 19.48 -7.90 25.16
N GLY A 34 20.56 -7.71 24.40
CA GLY A 34 21.54 -8.77 24.12
C GLY A 34 20.98 -9.91 23.24
N GLY A 35 19.98 -9.62 22.41
CA GLY A 35 19.42 -10.57 21.44
C GLY A 35 20.20 -10.59 20.12
N PHE A 36 19.95 -11.62 19.31
CA PHE A 36 20.53 -11.75 17.96
C PHE A 36 19.80 -10.89 16.92
N SER A 37 18.47 -10.81 17.00
CA SER A 37 17.66 -10.07 16.04
C SER A 37 16.28 -9.74 16.61
N THR A 38 15.62 -8.76 16.00
CA THR A 38 14.21 -8.43 16.28
C THR A 38 13.40 -8.48 14.99
N ALA A 39 12.17 -8.97 15.07
CA ALA A 39 11.14 -8.84 14.06
C ALA A 39 9.90 -8.18 14.66
N LEU A 40 9.29 -7.30 13.89
CA LEU A 40 7.99 -6.70 14.15
C LEU A 40 7.02 -7.25 13.13
N ILE A 41 6.02 -7.99 13.61
CA ILE A 41 5.11 -8.77 12.79
C ILE A 41 3.70 -8.26 13.02
N THR A 42 2.96 -7.97 11.95
CA THR A 42 1.53 -7.68 12.04
C THR A 42 0.74 -8.85 11.49
N VAL A 43 -0.28 -9.29 12.22
CA VAL A 43 -1.24 -10.31 11.79
C VAL A 43 -2.64 -9.69 11.82
N ALA A 44 -3.21 -9.44 10.64
CA ALA A 44 -4.57 -8.93 10.54
C ALA A 44 -5.61 -9.99 10.99
N PRO A 45 -6.84 -9.63 11.41
CA PRO A 45 -7.86 -10.57 11.91
C PRO A 45 -8.12 -11.78 11.00
N GLN A 46 -7.99 -11.56 9.70
CA GLN A 46 -8.19 -12.53 8.64
C GLN A 46 -6.88 -13.22 8.18
N GLY A 47 -5.81 -13.14 9.00
CA GLY A 47 -4.58 -13.94 8.89
C GLY A 47 -3.42 -13.37 8.06
N ALA A 48 -3.40 -12.07 7.70
CA ALA A 48 -2.32 -11.57 6.83
C ALA A 48 -1.14 -11.26 7.70
N LEU A 49 -0.07 -11.99 7.46
CA LEU A 49 1.20 -11.76 8.08
C LEU A 49 2.03 -10.80 7.23
N ARG A 50 2.51 -9.73 7.87
CA ARG A 50 3.55 -8.84 7.35
C ARG A 50 4.61 -8.67 8.42
N TRP A 51 5.83 -8.35 8.01
CA TRP A 51 6.94 -8.22 8.93
C TRP A 51 7.99 -7.22 8.44
N VAL A 52 8.59 -6.53 9.40
CA VAL A 52 9.87 -5.84 9.24
C VAL A 52 10.80 -6.40 10.30
N CYS A 53 12.06 -6.59 9.96
CA CYS A 53 12.99 -7.24 10.87
C CYS A 53 14.40 -6.66 10.71
N SER A 54 15.25 -7.05 11.65
CA SER A 54 16.69 -6.98 11.52
C SER A 54 17.13 -7.54 10.16
N PRO A 55 17.99 -6.84 9.40
CA PRO A 55 18.40 -7.28 8.06
C PRO A 55 18.99 -8.70 8.03
N CYS A 56 19.65 -9.12 9.11
CA CYS A 56 20.29 -10.42 9.26
C CYS A 56 19.33 -11.63 9.23
N ILE A 57 18.02 -11.42 9.43
CA ILE A 57 17.00 -12.49 9.41
C ILE A 57 15.96 -12.34 8.28
N THR A 58 16.24 -11.50 7.27
CA THR A 58 15.28 -11.20 6.18
C THR A 58 14.87 -12.46 5.41
N GLU A 59 15.81 -13.35 5.10
CA GLU A 59 15.54 -14.60 4.38
C GLU A 59 14.69 -15.56 5.23
N GLN A 60 15.01 -15.66 6.52
CA GLN A 60 14.33 -16.49 7.51
C GLN A 60 12.89 -16.04 7.70
N MET A 61 12.64 -14.73 7.74
CA MET A 61 11.28 -14.19 7.82
C MET A 61 10.47 -14.45 6.56
N ALA A 62 11.10 -14.42 5.38
CA ALA A 62 10.43 -14.82 4.14
C ALA A 62 10.06 -16.31 4.13
N MET A 63 10.96 -17.18 4.63
CA MET A 63 10.69 -18.61 4.82
C MET A 63 9.57 -18.83 5.84
N TYR A 64 9.58 -18.12 6.97
CA TYR A 64 8.53 -18.17 7.99
C TYR A 64 7.16 -17.83 7.40
N GLN A 65 7.07 -16.73 6.66
CA GLN A 65 5.82 -16.32 6.00
C GLN A 65 5.31 -17.36 4.98
N ALA A 66 6.21 -18.02 4.25
CA ALA A 66 5.85 -19.03 3.25
C ALA A 66 5.48 -20.40 3.84
N SER A 67 5.93 -20.70 5.06
CA SER A 67 5.80 -22.02 5.69
C SER A 67 4.41 -22.34 6.27
N GLY A 68 3.59 -21.32 6.54
CA GLY A 68 2.34 -21.47 7.31
C GLY A 68 2.54 -21.74 8.80
N LEU A 69 3.77 -21.72 9.31
CA LEU A 69 4.08 -21.96 10.73
C LEU A 69 3.44 -20.91 11.67
N ALA A 70 3.20 -19.70 11.17
CA ALA A 70 2.54 -18.64 11.94
C ALA A 70 1.12 -19.00 12.41
N GLU A 71 0.40 -19.84 11.66
CA GLU A 71 -0.94 -20.31 12.04
C GLU A 71 -0.89 -21.49 13.01
N ARG A 72 0.27 -22.15 13.14
CA ARG A 72 0.49 -23.35 13.96
C ARG A 72 1.10 -23.03 15.32
N THR A 73 1.62 -21.82 15.53
CA THR A 73 2.22 -21.43 16.81
C THR A 73 1.16 -20.95 17.80
N GLU A 74 1.20 -21.54 19.00
CA GLU A 74 0.30 -21.17 20.10
C GLU A 74 0.80 -19.95 20.89
N ARG A 75 2.05 -19.54 20.64
CA ARG A 75 2.74 -18.53 21.45
C ARG A 75 2.02 -17.18 21.47
N PRO A 76 1.55 -16.62 20.35
CA PRO A 76 0.83 -15.35 20.38
C PRO A 76 -0.46 -15.42 21.21
N ARG A 77 -1.20 -16.53 21.10
CA ARG A 77 -2.44 -16.76 21.87
C ARG A 77 -2.13 -16.87 23.37
N ARG A 78 -1.15 -17.68 23.76
CA ARG A 78 -0.73 -17.82 25.18
C ARG A 78 -0.25 -16.49 25.76
N GLY A 79 0.52 -15.70 25.02
CA GLY A 79 0.97 -14.38 25.45
C GLY A 79 -0.19 -13.40 25.69
N LEU A 80 -1.20 -13.41 24.82
CA LEU A 80 -2.42 -12.61 24.99
C LEU A 80 -3.27 -13.03 26.19
N GLU A 81 -3.32 -14.33 26.50
CA GLU A 81 -4.11 -14.85 27.64
C GLU A 81 -3.41 -14.60 28.98
N LEU A 82 -2.08 -14.74 29.01
CA LEU A 82 -1.31 -14.68 30.25
C LEU A 82 -0.96 -13.25 30.66
N ALA A 83 -0.42 -12.44 29.74
CA ALA A 83 0.00 -11.07 30.02
C ALA A 83 0.01 -10.18 28.75
N PRO A 84 -1.17 -9.73 28.27
CA PRO A 84 -1.27 -8.92 27.06
C PRO A 84 -0.33 -7.70 27.09
N GLY A 85 0.41 -7.49 25.99
CA GLY A 85 1.34 -6.38 25.83
C GLY A 85 2.57 -6.41 26.73
N SER A 86 2.85 -7.51 27.42
CA SER A 86 4.09 -7.69 28.19
C SER A 86 5.05 -8.62 27.45
N PHE A 87 6.33 -8.28 27.48
CA PHE A 87 7.36 -9.14 26.88
C PHE A 87 7.61 -10.34 27.78
N MET A 88 7.51 -11.53 27.19
CA MET A 88 7.68 -12.81 27.84
C MET A 88 8.58 -13.72 27.02
N ARG A 89 9.30 -14.61 27.70
CA ARG A 89 10.12 -15.62 27.04
C ARG A 89 9.24 -16.79 26.64
N ASP A 90 9.64 -17.47 25.59
CA ASP A 90 9.14 -18.78 25.20
C ASP A 90 9.05 -19.77 26.38
N ILE A 91 10.11 -19.85 27.20
CA ILE A 91 10.18 -20.71 28.40
C ILE A 91 9.23 -20.29 29.53
N ASP A 92 8.70 -19.05 29.50
CA ASP A 92 7.67 -18.60 30.45
C ASP A 92 6.26 -18.93 29.96
N LEU A 93 6.09 -19.21 28.66
CA LEU A 93 4.81 -19.46 27.99
C LEU A 93 4.55 -20.95 27.74
N GLN A 94 5.61 -21.75 27.71
CA GLN A 94 5.56 -23.15 27.34
C GLN A 94 6.59 -23.97 28.12
N THR A 95 6.32 -25.26 28.27
CA THR A 95 7.31 -26.19 28.84
C THR A 95 8.44 -26.46 27.86
N MET A 96 9.61 -26.89 28.36
CA MET A 96 10.75 -27.22 27.49
C MET A 96 10.44 -28.37 26.51
N GLU A 97 9.59 -29.32 26.92
CA GLU A 97 9.15 -30.42 26.04
C GLU A 97 8.26 -29.91 24.91
N GLU A 98 7.35 -28.96 25.19
CA GLU A 98 6.55 -28.31 24.14
C GLU A 98 7.44 -27.54 23.16
N LEU A 99 8.40 -26.76 23.67
CA LEU A 99 9.33 -25.98 22.83
C LEU A 99 10.19 -26.87 21.92
N GLN A 100 10.71 -27.98 22.45
CA GLN A 100 11.52 -28.93 21.69
C GLN A 100 10.75 -29.59 20.55
N ASN A 101 9.43 -29.68 20.66
CA ASN A 101 8.55 -30.28 19.65
C ASN A 101 7.81 -29.22 18.81
N GLU A 102 8.00 -27.93 19.08
CA GLU A 102 7.30 -26.87 18.35
C GLU A 102 7.85 -26.77 16.90
N PRO A 103 6.99 -26.86 15.87
CA PRO A 103 7.37 -26.80 14.46
C PRO A 103 8.20 -25.56 14.09
N LEU A 104 7.90 -24.41 14.69
CA LEU A 104 8.67 -23.18 14.47
C LEU A 104 10.16 -23.37 14.83
N TYR A 105 10.43 -24.04 15.95
CA TYR A 105 11.79 -24.26 16.43
C TYR A 105 12.48 -25.35 15.62
N THR A 106 11.82 -26.50 15.44
CA THR A 106 12.41 -27.68 14.80
C THR A 106 12.60 -27.53 13.29
N GLU A 107 11.63 -26.90 12.59
CA GLU A 107 11.65 -26.79 11.13
C GLU A 107 12.38 -25.53 10.64
N LEU A 108 12.41 -24.44 11.42
CA LEU A 108 12.92 -23.14 10.95
C LEU A 108 14.08 -22.55 11.77
N LEU A 109 13.97 -22.49 13.10
CA LEU A 109 14.95 -21.76 13.93
C LEU A 109 16.21 -22.59 14.24
N GLN A 110 16.06 -23.83 14.68
CA GLN A 110 17.19 -24.67 15.08
C GLN A 110 18.16 -25.00 13.92
N PRO A 111 17.70 -25.27 12.68
CA PRO A 111 18.61 -25.52 11.55
C PRO A 111 19.58 -24.38 11.24
N ILE A 112 19.26 -23.16 11.69
CA ILE A 112 20.07 -21.95 11.48
C ILE A 112 20.73 -21.44 12.78
N GLY A 113 20.72 -22.25 13.85
CA GLY A 113 21.39 -21.93 15.12
C GLY A 113 20.63 -20.94 16.01
N LEU A 114 19.31 -20.82 15.86
CA LEU A 114 18.43 -20.01 16.72
C LEU A 114 17.53 -20.95 17.53
N SER A 115 17.30 -20.66 18.81
CA SER A 115 16.49 -21.56 19.66
C SER A 115 15.74 -20.90 20.79
N TRP A 116 15.84 -19.58 20.93
CA TRP A 116 15.24 -18.88 22.05
C TRP A 116 14.55 -17.61 21.58
N GLU A 117 13.36 -17.37 22.12
CA GLU A 117 12.54 -16.25 21.72
C GLU A 117 11.94 -15.48 22.91
N MET A 118 12.00 -14.15 22.86
CA MET A 118 11.27 -13.24 23.74
C MET A 118 10.36 -12.36 22.89
N GLY A 119 9.18 -11.98 23.39
CA GLY A 119 8.24 -11.25 22.58
C GLY A 119 7.00 -10.80 23.32
N ALA A 120 6.27 -9.90 22.69
CA ALA A 120 5.02 -9.35 23.21
C ALA A 120 3.99 -9.27 22.08
N VAL A 121 2.72 -9.46 22.43
CA VAL A 121 1.60 -9.29 21.51
C VAL A 121 0.73 -8.13 21.99
N PHE A 122 0.46 -7.21 21.08
CA PHE A 122 -0.44 -6.07 21.26
C PHE A 122 -1.62 -6.22 20.31
N LEU A 123 -2.83 -5.97 20.82
CA LEU A 123 -4.04 -5.95 20.00
C LEU A 123 -4.37 -4.51 19.59
N GLU A 124 -4.50 -4.28 18.30
CA GLU A 124 -5.08 -3.05 17.77
C GLU A 124 -6.60 -3.05 17.96
N PRO A 125 -7.24 -1.87 18.08
CA PRO A 125 -8.70 -1.76 18.02
C PRO A 125 -9.31 -2.31 16.72
N SER A 126 -8.52 -2.39 15.64
CA SER A 126 -8.92 -3.02 14.37
C SER A 126 -9.05 -4.54 14.45
N GLY A 127 -8.63 -5.15 15.56
CA GLY A 127 -8.48 -6.59 15.76
C GLY A 127 -7.17 -7.17 15.20
N ALA A 128 -6.32 -6.36 14.58
CA ALA A 128 -5.00 -6.82 14.16
C ALA A 128 -4.08 -7.03 15.37
N MET A 129 -3.26 -8.08 15.32
CA MET A 129 -2.17 -8.29 16.26
C MET A 129 -0.90 -7.61 15.75
N LEU A 130 -0.20 -6.95 16.66
CA LEU A 130 1.16 -6.50 16.50
C LEU A 130 2.05 -7.32 17.45
N ILE A 131 3.05 -7.99 16.90
CA ILE A 131 3.90 -8.92 17.61
C ILE A 131 5.33 -8.40 17.51
N PHE A 132 5.97 -8.18 18.65
CA PHE A 132 7.42 -8.04 18.74
C PHE A 132 7.99 -9.43 19.02
N SER A 133 8.93 -9.87 18.19
CA SER A 133 9.65 -11.14 18.30
C SER A 133 11.14 -10.86 18.34
N MET A 134 11.82 -11.36 19.36
CA MET A 134 13.27 -11.23 19.53
C MET A 134 13.85 -12.62 19.60
N LEU A 135 14.85 -12.90 18.76
CA LEU A 135 15.51 -14.18 18.69
C LEU A 135 16.90 -14.11 19.34
N ALA A 136 17.30 -15.18 20.00
CA ALA A 136 18.68 -15.40 20.46
C ALA A 136 19.24 -16.71 19.90
N ARG A 137 20.58 -16.79 19.83
CA ARG A 137 21.27 -17.96 19.30
C ARG A 137 21.16 -19.11 20.27
N THR A 138 21.19 -20.34 19.74
CA THR A 138 21.16 -21.56 20.56
C THR A 138 22.24 -21.55 21.64
N GLU A 139 23.45 -21.09 21.28
CA GLU A 139 24.62 -21.04 22.17
C GLU A 139 24.55 -19.98 23.27
N ASP A 140 23.76 -18.92 23.08
CA ASP A 140 23.61 -17.82 24.05
C ASP A 140 22.67 -18.19 25.20
N GLY A 141 21.84 -19.22 25.00
CA GLY A 141 20.80 -19.61 25.96
C GLY A 141 19.56 -18.69 25.91
N PRO A 142 18.54 -18.99 26.74
CA PRO A 142 17.34 -18.17 26.82
C PRO A 142 17.65 -16.79 27.40
N PHE A 143 16.83 -15.80 27.02
CA PHE A 143 16.92 -14.45 27.58
C PHE A 143 16.83 -14.49 29.12
N ASP A 144 17.66 -13.71 29.80
CA ASP A 144 17.62 -13.61 31.25
C ASP A 144 16.48 -12.70 31.74
N GLU A 145 16.20 -12.72 33.05
CA GLU A 145 15.16 -11.85 33.62
C GLU A 145 15.51 -10.36 33.51
N ASN A 146 16.79 -10.01 33.37
CA ASN A 146 17.20 -8.62 33.26
C ASN A 146 16.83 -8.06 31.89
N ALA A 147 17.04 -8.82 30.82
CA ALA A 147 16.57 -8.52 29.47
C ALA A 147 15.04 -8.33 29.45
N VAL A 148 14.30 -9.25 30.08
CA VAL A 148 12.83 -9.15 30.22
C VAL A 148 12.43 -7.87 30.95
N ARG A 149 13.06 -7.55 32.09
CA ARG A 149 12.76 -6.32 32.83
C ARG A 149 13.07 -5.07 32.02
N ARG A 150 14.23 -5.02 31.36
CA ARG A 150 14.69 -3.86 30.57
C ARG A 150 13.74 -3.54 29.43
N ILE A 151 13.39 -4.52 28.60
CA ILE A 151 12.48 -4.28 27.48
C ILE A 151 11.07 -3.91 27.93
N ASN A 152 10.61 -4.48 29.05
CA ASN A 152 9.31 -4.12 29.60
C ASN A 152 9.27 -2.68 30.15
N THR A 153 10.41 -2.01 30.38
CA THR A 153 10.42 -0.59 30.73
C THR A 153 10.06 0.32 29.55
N VAL A 154 10.42 -0.08 28.31
CA VAL A 154 10.14 0.67 27.07
C VAL A 154 8.93 0.15 26.29
N LYS A 155 8.20 -0.84 26.82
CA LYS A 155 7.07 -1.49 26.12
C LYS A 155 5.99 -0.51 25.67
N ALA A 156 5.72 0.52 26.48
CA ALA A 156 4.70 1.51 26.16
C ALA A 156 5.11 2.37 24.97
N ASP A 157 6.39 2.76 24.88
CA ASP A 157 6.95 3.51 23.76
C ASP A 157 6.97 2.68 22.48
N LEU A 158 7.41 1.42 22.55
CA LEU A 158 7.38 0.48 21.43
C LEU A 158 5.97 0.31 20.87
N ALA A 159 4.98 0.08 21.73
CA ALA A 159 3.58 -0.04 21.33
C ALA A 159 3.03 1.26 20.73
N ARG A 160 3.29 2.41 21.38
CA ARG A 160 2.84 3.71 20.89
C ARG A 160 3.40 4.03 19.51
N ALA A 161 4.70 3.84 19.30
CA ALA A 161 5.36 4.11 18.03
C ALA A 161 4.80 3.22 16.90
N ALA A 162 4.65 1.91 17.14
CA ALA A 162 4.07 1.04 16.13
C ALA A 162 2.60 1.38 15.81
N PHE A 163 1.79 1.73 16.81
CA PHE A 163 0.42 2.22 16.57
C PHE A 163 0.38 3.57 15.86
N MET A 164 1.37 4.45 16.09
CA MET A 164 1.53 5.68 15.35
C MET A 164 1.78 5.41 13.87
N SER A 165 2.66 4.45 13.53
CA SER A 165 2.90 4.02 12.14
C SER A 165 1.60 3.56 11.46
N THR A 166 0.84 2.66 12.10
CA THR A 166 -0.45 2.18 11.55
C THR A 166 -1.42 3.33 11.30
N ARG A 167 -1.52 4.28 12.25
CA ARG A 167 -2.45 5.41 12.13
C ARG A 167 -2.02 6.41 11.06
N LEU A 168 -0.72 6.65 10.92
CA LEU A 168 -0.18 7.53 9.88
C LEU A 168 -0.46 6.96 8.50
N ALA A 169 -0.16 5.68 8.28
CA ALA A 169 -0.46 4.98 7.04
C ALA A 169 -1.96 5.06 6.65
N PHE A 170 -2.85 4.88 7.63
CA PHE A 170 -4.29 5.04 7.39
C PHE A 170 -4.67 6.48 6.98
N ARG A 171 -4.09 7.49 7.65
CA ARG A 171 -4.31 8.90 7.30
C ARG A 171 -3.76 9.27 5.94
N GLU A 172 -2.63 8.70 5.53
CA GLU A 172 -2.08 8.90 4.19
C GLU A 172 -3.00 8.35 3.11
N ALA A 173 -3.58 7.16 3.33
CA ALA A 173 -4.59 6.59 2.42
C ALA A 173 -5.82 7.50 2.30
N GLN A 174 -6.32 8.04 3.42
CA GLN A 174 -7.42 9.01 3.40
C GLN A 174 -7.04 10.28 2.64
N THR A 175 -5.84 10.82 2.89
CA THR A 175 -5.35 12.03 2.24
C THR A 175 -5.20 11.82 0.72
N MET A 176 -4.74 10.65 0.30
CA MET A 176 -4.64 10.28 -1.13
C MET A 176 -6.02 10.28 -1.81
N ALA A 177 -7.02 9.62 -1.21
CA ALA A 177 -8.39 9.63 -1.74
C ALA A 177 -9.00 11.04 -1.73
N GLN A 178 -8.80 11.80 -0.66
CA GLN A 178 -9.39 13.13 -0.51
C GLN A 178 -8.77 14.16 -1.46
N SER A 179 -7.47 14.05 -1.74
CA SER A 179 -6.78 14.91 -2.70
C SER A 179 -7.42 14.81 -4.10
N LEU A 180 -7.85 13.62 -4.52
CA LEU A 180 -8.57 13.44 -5.78
C LEU A 180 -9.97 14.06 -5.78
N SER A 181 -10.61 14.20 -4.62
CA SER A 181 -11.89 14.90 -4.51
C SER A 181 -11.77 16.38 -4.88
N THR A 182 -10.62 17.01 -4.58
CA THR A 182 -10.36 18.43 -4.90
C THR A 182 -10.28 18.71 -6.40
N VAL A 183 -9.96 17.70 -7.22
CA VAL A 183 -9.94 17.78 -8.69
C VAL A 183 -11.17 17.12 -9.33
N GLY A 184 -12.20 16.85 -8.54
CA GLY A 184 -13.48 16.36 -9.05
C GLY A 184 -13.59 14.84 -9.22
N LEU A 185 -12.58 14.06 -8.82
CA LEU A 185 -12.49 12.64 -9.15
C LEU A 185 -12.95 11.73 -8.00
N PRO A 186 -13.93 10.83 -8.26
CA PRO A 186 -14.22 9.68 -7.39
C PRO A 186 -12.98 8.80 -7.22
N ALA A 187 -12.58 8.57 -5.97
CA ALA A 187 -11.40 7.78 -5.66
C ALA A 187 -11.55 6.88 -4.44
N ALA A 188 -10.88 5.73 -4.49
CA ALA A 188 -10.73 4.81 -3.37
C ALA A 188 -9.33 4.23 -3.33
N VAL A 189 -8.78 4.09 -2.12
CA VAL A 189 -7.52 3.38 -1.87
C VAL A 189 -7.86 1.95 -1.47
N ILE A 190 -7.31 1.00 -2.22
CA ILE A 190 -7.49 -0.43 -1.99
C ILE A 190 -6.26 -0.97 -1.27
N GLY A 191 -6.49 -1.63 -0.14
CA GLY A 191 -5.47 -2.29 0.65
C GLY A 191 -5.39 -3.78 0.39
N ASP A 192 -4.23 -4.40 0.71
CA ASP A 192 -3.62 -5.67 0.20
C ASP A 192 -4.53 -6.89 0.00
N ARG A 193 -5.73 -6.83 0.57
CA ARG A 193 -6.75 -7.86 0.51
C ARG A 193 -7.98 -7.48 -0.29
N GLY A 194 -7.89 -6.44 -1.12
CA GLY A 194 -8.98 -5.96 -1.96
C GLY A 194 -10.03 -5.19 -1.19
N ASN A 195 -9.74 -4.87 0.07
CA ASN A 195 -10.59 -4.06 0.90
C ASN A 195 -10.33 -2.57 0.61
N VAL A 196 -11.37 -1.77 0.68
CA VAL A 196 -11.34 -0.32 0.60
C VAL A 196 -10.79 0.19 1.93
N VAL A 197 -9.58 0.74 1.92
CA VAL A 197 -8.93 1.34 3.11
C VAL A 197 -9.44 2.77 3.32
N ALA A 198 -9.65 3.49 2.23
CA ALA A 198 -10.22 4.83 2.23
C ALA A 198 -10.99 5.06 0.92
N MET A 199 -12.02 5.89 0.96
CA MET A 199 -12.70 6.41 -0.21
C MET A 199 -13.15 7.84 0.04
N ASN A 200 -13.31 8.62 -1.02
CA ASN A 200 -13.86 9.97 -0.93
C ASN A 200 -15.37 9.97 -1.19
N ASP A 201 -16.06 11.03 -0.74
CA ASP A 201 -17.52 11.17 -0.87
C ASP A 201 -18.00 11.05 -2.33
N ARG A 202 -17.17 11.46 -3.30
CA ARG A 202 -17.49 11.34 -4.73
C ARG A 202 -17.58 9.89 -5.20
N MET A 203 -16.80 8.99 -4.61
CA MET A 203 -16.91 7.54 -4.84
C MET A 203 -18.20 6.99 -4.23
N GLU A 204 -18.57 7.44 -3.03
CA GLU A 204 -19.79 6.97 -2.34
C GLU A 204 -21.07 7.30 -3.11
N VAL A 205 -21.12 8.48 -3.75
CA VAL A 205 -22.26 8.92 -4.57
C VAL A 205 -22.47 8.05 -5.83
N LEU A 206 -21.50 7.22 -6.23
CA LEU A 206 -21.66 6.30 -7.36
C LEU A 206 -22.50 5.05 -7.01
N ALA A 207 -22.95 4.89 -5.76
CA ALA A 207 -23.92 3.86 -5.41
C ALA A 207 -25.23 4.05 -6.20
N PRO A 208 -25.86 2.97 -6.70
CA PRO A 208 -25.54 1.56 -6.46
C PRO A 208 -24.57 0.95 -7.50
N ARG A 209 -23.97 1.73 -8.40
CA ARG A 209 -23.08 1.20 -9.47
C ARG A 209 -21.72 0.77 -8.94
N VAL A 210 -21.23 1.48 -7.93
CA VAL A 210 -20.03 1.15 -7.16
C VAL A 210 -20.43 1.11 -5.70
N MET A 211 -20.12 0.00 -5.02
CA MET A 211 -20.51 -0.23 -3.64
C MET A 211 -19.37 -0.85 -2.86
N THR A 212 -19.42 -0.69 -1.55
CA THR A 212 -18.57 -1.41 -0.61
C THR A 212 -19.38 -2.54 0.03
N THR A 213 -18.87 -3.76 0.02
CA THR A 213 -19.52 -4.92 0.65
C THR A 213 -19.40 -4.87 2.16
N ALA A 214 -20.13 -5.72 2.88
CA ALA A 214 -19.96 -5.93 4.32
C ALA A 214 -18.56 -6.45 4.71
N SER A 215 -17.77 -6.92 3.73
CA SER A 215 -16.38 -7.36 3.89
C SER A 215 -15.37 -6.28 3.45
N ASP A 216 -15.82 -5.02 3.41
CA ASP A 216 -15.06 -3.84 2.98
C ASP A 216 -14.51 -3.93 1.55
N ARG A 217 -15.03 -4.79 0.67
CA ARG A 217 -14.53 -4.91 -0.70
C ARG A 217 -15.30 -4.03 -1.66
N MET A 218 -14.61 -3.47 -2.65
CA MET A 218 -15.26 -2.77 -3.75
C MET A 218 -16.00 -3.77 -4.66
N ARG A 219 -17.26 -3.47 -4.97
CA ARG A 219 -18.12 -4.23 -5.86
C ARG A 219 -18.72 -3.31 -6.91
N LEU A 220 -18.65 -3.73 -8.18
CA LEU A 220 -19.33 -3.08 -9.28
C LEU A 220 -20.68 -3.78 -9.54
N ALA A 221 -21.71 -3.01 -9.87
CA ALA A 221 -23.02 -3.57 -10.24
C ALA A 221 -22.98 -4.29 -11.60
N ASP A 222 -22.10 -3.85 -12.50
CA ASP A 222 -21.81 -4.52 -13.77
C ASP A 222 -21.00 -5.79 -13.51
N ALA A 223 -21.57 -6.95 -13.86
CA ALA A 223 -20.99 -8.24 -13.55
C ALA A 223 -19.66 -8.51 -14.29
N GLU A 224 -19.56 -8.10 -15.54
CA GLU A 224 -18.35 -8.29 -16.35
C GLU A 224 -17.22 -7.40 -15.83
N ALA A 225 -17.52 -6.12 -15.57
CA ALA A 225 -16.58 -5.20 -14.96
C ALA A 225 -16.13 -5.66 -13.56
N ASN A 226 -17.03 -6.25 -12.77
CA ASN A 226 -16.72 -6.75 -11.43
C ASN A 226 -15.75 -7.96 -11.46
N VAL A 227 -15.92 -8.86 -12.43
CA VAL A 227 -14.99 -9.98 -12.66
C VAL A 227 -13.61 -9.45 -13.07
N LEU A 228 -13.57 -8.48 -13.99
CA LEU A 228 -12.32 -7.83 -14.40
C LEU A 228 -11.64 -7.15 -13.20
N LEU A 229 -12.38 -6.39 -12.39
CA LEU A 229 -11.82 -5.72 -11.20
C LEU A 229 -11.18 -6.73 -10.23
N SER A 230 -11.88 -7.84 -9.97
CA SER A 230 -11.38 -8.89 -9.07
C SER A 230 -10.07 -9.49 -9.59
N SER A 231 -10.01 -9.84 -10.89
CA SER A 231 -8.81 -10.40 -11.52
C SER A 231 -7.61 -9.43 -11.52
N ILE A 232 -7.88 -8.14 -11.75
CA ILE A 232 -6.87 -7.07 -11.73
C ILE A 232 -6.30 -6.92 -10.32
N LEU A 233 -7.16 -6.82 -9.31
CA LEU A 233 -6.76 -6.69 -7.92
C LEU A 233 -5.97 -7.91 -7.42
N GLU A 234 -6.30 -9.12 -7.89
CA GLU A 234 -5.52 -10.34 -7.61
C GLU A 234 -4.14 -10.31 -8.27
N THR A 235 -4.05 -9.87 -9.53
CA THR A 235 -2.77 -9.79 -10.26
C THR A 235 -1.83 -8.77 -9.62
N LEU A 236 -2.36 -7.64 -9.16
CA LEU A 236 -1.58 -6.61 -8.45
C LEU A 236 -1.02 -7.10 -7.11
N ARG A 237 -1.74 -8.00 -6.41
CA ARG A 237 -1.23 -8.59 -5.16
C ARG A 237 -0.01 -9.47 -5.39
N LEU A 238 0.03 -10.18 -6.51
CA LEU A 238 1.12 -11.09 -6.87
C LEU A 238 2.36 -10.36 -7.42
N ASP A 239 2.41 -9.02 -7.34
CA ASP A 239 3.45 -8.16 -7.92
C ASP A 239 3.70 -8.41 -9.43
N LYS A 240 2.68 -8.93 -10.13
CA LYS A 240 2.72 -9.31 -11.54
C LYS A 240 2.09 -8.26 -12.47
N ALA A 241 2.26 -6.96 -12.22
CA ALA A 241 2.12 -5.92 -13.27
C ALA A 241 2.37 -4.49 -12.73
N PRO A 242 3.33 -3.73 -13.30
CA PRO A 242 3.59 -2.34 -12.92
C PRO A 242 2.81 -1.31 -13.75
N LYS A 243 1.62 -1.63 -14.29
CA LYS A 243 0.89 -0.74 -15.21
C LYS A 243 -0.54 -0.45 -14.75
N VAL A 244 -0.98 0.79 -15.02
CA VAL A 244 -2.37 1.20 -14.86
C VAL A 244 -3.27 0.33 -15.74
N GLN A 245 -4.38 -0.14 -15.19
CA GLN A 245 -5.39 -0.92 -15.90
C GLN A 245 -6.74 -0.21 -15.86
N SER A 246 -7.51 -0.31 -16.94
CA SER A 246 -8.76 0.42 -17.10
C SER A 246 -9.90 -0.55 -17.41
N ILE A 247 -11.03 -0.38 -16.72
CA ILE A 247 -12.22 -1.21 -16.86
C ILE A 247 -13.37 -0.30 -17.33
N PRO A 248 -13.92 -0.52 -18.53
CA PRO A 248 -15.12 0.19 -18.95
C PRO A 248 -16.33 -0.35 -18.16
N ILE A 249 -17.21 0.56 -17.75
CA ILE A 249 -18.50 0.25 -17.12
C ILE A 249 -19.57 0.85 -18.02
N ALA A 250 -20.51 0.03 -18.47
CA ALA A 250 -21.55 0.45 -19.40
C ALA A 250 -22.44 1.56 -18.82
N ALA A 251 -23.02 2.37 -19.73
CA ALA A 251 -24.06 3.33 -19.38
C ALA A 251 -25.33 2.61 -18.92
N GLN A 252 -26.08 3.25 -18.03
CA GLN A 252 -27.42 2.82 -17.61
C GLN A 252 -28.43 3.91 -17.98
N ILE A 253 -29.73 3.61 -17.91
CA ILE A 253 -30.83 4.52 -18.36
C ILE A 253 -30.68 5.93 -17.76
N ASP A 254 -30.27 6.04 -16.49
CA ASP A 254 -30.09 7.31 -15.78
C ASP A 254 -28.63 7.59 -15.35
N ALA A 255 -27.64 6.90 -15.95
CA ALA A 255 -26.24 7.06 -15.55
C ALA A 255 -25.25 6.92 -16.72
N PRO A 256 -24.26 7.82 -16.86
CA PRO A 256 -23.31 7.77 -17.97
C PRO A 256 -22.42 6.53 -17.88
N ALA A 257 -21.85 6.10 -19.00
CA ALA A 257 -20.76 5.12 -18.98
C ALA A 257 -19.61 5.65 -18.11
N LEU A 258 -18.80 4.76 -17.53
CA LEU A 258 -17.66 5.12 -16.69
C LEU A 258 -16.42 4.33 -17.13
N VAL A 259 -15.24 4.81 -16.80
CA VAL A 259 -13.99 4.05 -16.82
C VAL A 259 -13.45 4.02 -15.41
N LEU A 260 -13.20 2.82 -14.90
CA LEU A 260 -12.51 2.61 -13.64
C LEU A 260 -11.04 2.34 -13.92
N HIS A 261 -10.17 3.21 -13.43
CA HIS A 261 -8.72 3.08 -13.49
C HIS A 261 -8.20 2.48 -12.18
N VAL A 262 -7.43 1.39 -12.28
CA VAL A 262 -6.69 0.80 -11.18
C VAL A 262 -5.23 1.17 -11.35
N VAL A 263 -4.74 2.05 -10.48
CA VAL A 263 -3.37 2.57 -10.47
C VAL A 263 -2.58 1.86 -9.37
N PRO A 264 -1.54 1.06 -9.69
CA PRO A 264 -0.71 0.44 -8.66
C PRO A 264 0.03 1.49 -7.82
N VAL A 265 -0.02 1.37 -6.49
CA VAL A 265 0.79 2.18 -5.58
C VAL A 265 2.10 1.42 -5.33
N LYS A 266 3.24 2.00 -5.71
CA LYS A 266 4.55 1.35 -5.51
C LYS A 266 4.82 1.20 -4.02
N ARG A 267 5.08 -0.03 -3.58
CA ARG A 267 5.53 -0.33 -2.22
C ARG A 267 6.95 0.16 -2.01
N ASN A 268 7.24 0.70 -0.83
CA ASN A 268 8.57 0.53 -0.26
C ASN A 268 8.56 -0.79 0.52
N ALA A 269 9.54 -1.68 0.30
CA ALA A 269 9.56 -3.02 0.89
C ALA A 269 9.61 -3.02 2.43
N ARG A 270 9.93 -1.86 3.03
CA ARG A 270 10.09 -1.67 4.48
C ARG A 270 8.84 -1.17 5.19
N ASP A 271 7.78 -0.82 4.46
CA ASP A 271 6.57 -0.25 5.04
C ASP A 271 5.49 -1.31 5.24
N ILE A 272 5.55 -1.99 6.40
CA ILE A 272 4.55 -2.98 6.79
C ILE A 272 3.23 -2.38 7.29
N PHE A 273 3.23 -1.09 7.59
CA PHE A 273 2.09 -0.38 8.16
C PHE A 273 1.19 0.18 7.08
N THR A 274 1.75 0.54 5.92
CA THR A 274 0.99 0.91 4.73
C THR A 274 0.30 -0.30 4.11
N ARG A 275 -1.00 -0.38 4.39
CA ARG A 275 -1.84 -1.48 3.90
C ARG A 275 -2.29 -1.30 2.43
N SER A 276 -1.91 -0.22 1.75
CA SER A 276 -2.42 0.19 0.42
C SER A 276 -1.62 -0.38 -0.76
N TYR A 277 -2.28 -0.88 -1.80
CA TYR A 277 -1.61 -1.35 -3.04
C TYR A 277 -2.16 -0.79 -4.34
N ALA A 278 -3.37 -0.25 -4.35
CA ALA A 278 -3.94 0.34 -5.56
C ALA A 278 -4.78 1.56 -5.23
N LEU A 279 -4.73 2.53 -6.12
CA LEU A 279 -5.62 3.66 -6.16
C LEU A 279 -6.63 3.41 -7.29
N VAL A 280 -7.90 3.33 -6.94
CA VAL A 280 -9.00 3.24 -7.88
C VAL A 280 -9.53 4.65 -8.13
N VAL A 281 -9.57 5.05 -9.39
CA VAL A 281 -10.11 6.34 -9.84
C VAL A 281 -11.18 6.08 -10.88
N ILE A 282 -12.33 6.75 -10.79
CA ILE A 282 -13.40 6.58 -11.78
C ILE A 282 -13.60 7.87 -12.55
N THR A 283 -13.60 7.79 -13.88
CA THR A 283 -13.93 8.90 -14.77
C THR A 283 -15.18 8.56 -15.57
N PRO A 284 -16.17 9.46 -15.68
CA PRO A 284 -17.27 9.24 -16.61
C PRO A 284 -16.79 9.11 -18.08
N VAL A 285 -17.63 8.52 -18.92
CA VAL A 285 -17.45 8.44 -20.38
C VAL A 285 -18.59 9.23 -20.97
N GLY A 286 -18.25 10.36 -21.60
CA GLY A 286 -19.19 11.14 -22.39
C GLY A 286 -19.95 12.22 -21.61
N GLN A 287 -19.33 13.40 -21.52
CA GLN A 287 -19.94 14.60 -22.09
C GLN A 287 -18.91 15.10 -23.11
N VAL A 288 -19.34 15.24 -24.36
CA VAL A 288 -18.45 15.57 -25.47
C VAL A 288 -17.98 17.01 -25.31
N GLY A 289 -16.70 17.19 -24.98
CA GLY A 289 -16.03 18.48 -24.94
C GLY A 289 -14.51 18.28 -25.03
N PRO A 290 -13.79 19.14 -25.75
CA PRO A 290 -12.34 19.06 -25.79
C PRO A 290 -11.74 19.35 -24.40
N PRO A 291 -10.63 18.68 -24.00
CA PRO A 291 -9.94 18.95 -22.73
C PRO A 291 -9.55 20.43 -22.60
N ASP A 292 -9.56 20.94 -21.36
CA ASP A 292 -9.10 22.30 -21.05
C ASP A 292 -7.62 22.43 -21.43
N LEU A 293 -7.29 23.48 -22.19
CA LEU A 293 -5.93 23.81 -22.61
C LEU A 293 -4.96 23.87 -21.43
N LYS A 294 -5.41 24.33 -20.25
CA LYS A 294 -4.56 24.37 -19.04
C LYS A 294 -4.15 22.98 -18.56
N VAL A 295 -5.06 21.99 -18.64
CA VAL A 295 -4.83 20.60 -18.24
C VAL A 295 -3.85 19.94 -19.20
N ILE A 296 -4.06 20.13 -20.50
CA ILE A 296 -3.17 19.57 -21.53
C ILE A 296 -1.76 20.15 -21.38
N CYS A 297 -1.64 21.46 -21.13
CA CYS A 297 -0.36 22.10 -20.90
C CYS A 297 0.35 21.56 -19.65
N GLY A 298 -0.37 21.35 -18.55
CA GLY A 298 0.22 20.90 -17.27
C GLY A 298 0.58 19.42 -17.21
N LEU A 299 -0.18 18.55 -17.89
CA LEU A 299 0.06 17.10 -17.85
C LEU A 299 1.15 16.62 -18.82
N PHE A 300 1.40 17.37 -19.89
CA PHE A 300 2.31 16.95 -20.97
C PHE A 300 3.33 18.02 -21.35
N ASP A 301 3.49 19.08 -20.56
CA ASP A 301 4.40 20.21 -20.83
C ASP A 301 4.24 20.80 -22.24
N LEU A 302 3.00 20.80 -22.76
CA LEU A 302 2.69 21.40 -24.05
C LEU A 302 2.67 22.93 -23.93
N THR A 303 3.23 23.60 -24.92
CA THR A 303 3.04 25.04 -25.09
C THR A 303 1.59 25.35 -25.44
N ARG A 304 1.16 26.60 -25.22
CA ARG A 304 -0.21 27.03 -25.55
C ARG A 304 -0.59 26.80 -27.02
N VAL A 305 0.38 26.89 -27.93
CA VAL A 305 0.16 26.67 -29.36
C VAL A 305 0.00 25.17 -29.66
N GLU A 306 0.83 24.33 -29.05
CA GLU A 306 0.74 22.87 -29.17
C GLU A 306 -0.58 22.33 -28.58
N ALA A 307 -0.99 22.83 -27.42
CA ALA A 307 -2.25 22.43 -26.79
C ALA A 307 -3.46 22.79 -27.67
N ARG A 308 -3.45 23.94 -28.36
CA ARG A 308 -4.51 24.31 -29.32
C ARG A 308 -4.56 23.38 -30.52
N VAL A 309 -3.40 23.05 -31.11
CA VAL A 309 -3.34 22.07 -32.21
C VAL A 309 -3.89 20.71 -31.76
N ALA A 310 -3.50 20.25 -30.57
CA ALA A 310 -3.96 18.97 -30.02
C ALA A 310 -5.47 18.96 -29.73
N GLN A 311 -6.02 20.09 -29.25
CA GLN A 311 -7.44 20.27 -28.97
C GLN A 311 -8.31 20.29 -30.22
N GLU A 312 -7.81 20.84 -31.34
CA GLU A 312 -8.55 20.82 -32.60
C GLU A 312 -8.59 19.40 -33.21
N LEU A 313 -7.54 18.61 -32.99
CA LEU A 313 -7.49 17.21 -33.44
C LEU A 313 -8.44 16.30 -32.66
N THR A 314 -8.69 16.56 -31.37
CA THR A 314 -9.67 15.77 -30.59
C THR A 314 -11.11 16.01 -31.00
N LYS A 315 -11.38 17.10 -31.73
CA LYS A 315 -12.68 17.37 -32.38
C LYS A 315 -12.89 16.58 -33.68
N GLY A 316 -11.95 15.70 -34.04
CA GLY A 316 -12.01 14.90 -35.27
C GLY A 316 -11.57 15.65 -36.53
N ARG A 317 -10.97 16.84 -36.40
CA ARG A 317 -10.50 17.63 -37.53
C ARG A 317 -9.21 17.06 -38.13
N THR A 318 -9.08 17.18 -39.45
CA THR A 318 -7.88 16.87 -40.23
C THR A 318 -6.80 17.94 -40.04
N VAL A 319 -5.54 17.62 -40.38
CA VAL A 319 -4.42 18.57 -40.29
C VAL A 319 -4.68 19.83 -41.14
N GLU A 320 -5.35 19.64 -42.28
CA GLU A 320 -5.77 20.70 -43.19
C GLU A 320 -6.80 21.64 -42.55
N GLU A 321 -7.79 21.09 -41.87
CA GLU A 321 -8.83 21.86 -41.16
C GLU A 321 -8.27 22.57 -39.92
N VAL A 322 -7.32 21.95 -39.23
CA VAL A 322 -6.60 22.57 -38.10
C VAL A 322 -5.76 23.76 -38.59
N ALA A 323 -5.04 23.60 -39.70
CA ALA A 323 -4.24 24.67 -40.31
C ALA A 323 -5.12 25.87 -40.69
N LEU A 324 -6.27 25.62 -41.31
CA LEU A 324 -7.26 26.65 -41.65
C LEU A 324 -7.84 27.30 -40.39
N SER A 325 -8.21 26.51 -39.38
CA SER A 325 -8.82 27.03 -38.15
C SER A 325 -7.86 27.87 -37.30
N LEU A 326 -6.56 27.62 -37.38
CA LEU A 326 -5.54 28.33 -36.60
C LEU A 326 -4.81 29.42 -37.41
N GLY A 327 -5.12 29.56 -38.70
CA GLY A 327 -4.48 30.56 -39.58
C GLY A 327 -2.99 30.30 -39.82
N VAL A 328 -2.55 29.04 -39.80
CA VAL A 328 -1.14 28.64 -39.97
C VAL A 328 -0.96 27.67 -41.14
N GLY A 329 0.28 27.49 -41.59
CA GLY A 329 0.59 26.53 -42.66
C GLY A 329 0.50 25.07 -42.21
N ARG A 330 0.20 24.15 -43.14
CA ARG A 330 0.14 22.69 -42.87
C ARG A 330 1.45 22.16 -42.29
N GLU A 331 2.59 22.62 -42.81
CA GLU A 331 3.91 22.23 -42.32
C GLU A 331 4.17 22.72 -40.89
N THR A 332 3.60 23.86 -40.50
CA THR A 332 3.63 24.37 -39.11
C THR A 332 2.83 23.45 -38.18
N VAL A 333 1.63 23.01 -38.60
CA VAL A 333 0.82 22.04 -37.82
C VAL A 333 1.54 20.70 -37.69
N ARG A 334 2.18 20.21 -38.75
CA ARG A 334 2.99 18.97 -38.73
C ARG A 334 4.20 19.07 -37.79
N SER A 335 4.86 20.22 -37.77
CA SER A 335 5.96 20.49 -36.85
C SER A 335 5.49 20.47 -35.39
N HIS A 336 4.36 21.12 -35.09
CA HIS A 336 3.74 21.06 -33.76
C HIS A 336 3.32 19.63 -33.39
N LEU A 337 2.75 18.86 -34.31
CA LEU A 337 2.40 17.45 -34.08
C LEU A 337 3.61 16.59 -33.71
N LYS A 338 4.75 16.79 -34.38
CA LYS A 338 6.00 16.08 -34.05
C LYS A 338 6.47 16.40 -32.62
N SER A 339 6.38 17.66 -32.21
CA SER A 339 6.69 18.09 -30.85
C SER A 339 5.71 17.51 -29.82
N ILE A 340 4.41 17.54 -30.13
CA ILE A 340 3.36 16.97 -29.28
C ILE A 340 3.59 15.47 -29.07
N PHE A 341 3.83 14.71 -30.14
CA PHE A 341 4.13 13.28 -30.05
C PHE A 341 5.34 12.97 -29.18
N ALA A 342 6.41 13.76 -29.29
CA ALA A 342 7.59 13.61 -28.45
C ALA A 342 7.28 13.86 -26.97
N LYS A 343 6.44 14.85 -26.66
CA LYS A 343 6.07 15.24 -25.29
C LYS A 343 5.01 14.34 -24.65
N THR A 344 4.09 13.80 -25.45
CA THR A 344 3.02 12.91 -24.97
C THR A 344 3.38 11.42 -25.05
N GLY A 345 4.52 11.07 -25.65
CA GLY A 345 5.00 9.69 -25.79
C GLY A 345 4.19 8.81 -26.76
N VAL A 346 3.34 9.41 -27.61
CA VAL A 346 2.52 8.69 -28.60
C VAL A 346 3.08 8.92 -30.00
N SER A 347 2.84 7.99 -30.92
CA SER A 347 3.42 8.03 -32.28
C SER A 347 2.40 8.20 -33.40
N ARG A 348 1.10 8.20 -33.07
CA ARG A 348 0.01 8.31 -34.05
C ARG A 348 -1.06 9.30 -33.59
N GLN A 349 -1.65 10.03 -34.54
CA GLN A 349 -2.74 11.00 -34.28
C GLN A 349 -3.94 10.33 -33.57
N GLN A 350 -4.33 9.12 -33.98
CA GLN A 350 -5.43 8.39 -33.32
C GLN A 350 -5.12 8.06 -31.85
N GLN A 351 -3.86 7.76 -31.52
CA GLN A 351 -3.43 7.52 -30.14
C GLN A 351 -3.44 8.81 -29.32
N LEU A 352 -3.03 9.93 -29.92
CA LEU A 352 -3.12 11.25 -29.30
C LEU A 352 -4.58 11.64 -29.03
N VAL A 353 -5.49 11.40 -29.99
CA VAL A 353 -6.92 11.67 -29.80
C VAL A 353 -7.50 10.81 -28.67
N LEU A 354 -7.18 9.51 -28.61
CA LEU A 354 -7.61 8.64 -27.51
C LEU A 354 -7.05 9.10 -26.15
N LEU A 355 -5.76 9.45 -26.09
CA LEU A 355 -5.10 9.95 -24.88
C LEU A 355 -5.77 11.23 -24.35
N LEU A 356 -6.09 12.17 -25.26
CA LEU A 356 -6.64 13.46 -24.89
C LEU A 356 -8.16 13.45 -24.68
N SER A 357 -8.90 12.60 -25.38
CA SER A 357 -10.34 12.40 -25.14
C SER A 357 -10.60 11.81 -23.76
N GLY A 358 -9.64 11.08 -23.18
CA GLY A 358 -9.66 10.68 -21.77
C GLY A 358 -9.49 11.83 -20.77
N LEU A 359 -9.02 13.00 -21.21
CA LEU A 359 -8.80 14.18 -20.37
C LEU A 359 -9.92 15.23 -20.48
N GLY A 360 -10.86 15.05 -21.41
CA GLY A 360 -11.97 15.96 -21.71
C GLY A 360 -12.95 16.22 -20.56
N GLN A 361 -12.82 15.52 -19.43
CA GLN A 361 -13.76 15.60 -18.31
C GLN A 361 -13.23 16.20 -17.01
N SER A 362 -11.99 16.72 -16.96
CA SER A 362 -11.37 17.03 -15.66
C SER A 362 -11.54 18.46 -15.09
N LEU A 363 -12.22 19.44 -15.71
CA LEU A 363 -12.23 20.82 -15.15
C LEU A 363 -13.50 21.69 -15.35
N ALA A 364 -14.67 21.10 -15.61
CA ALA A 364 -15.93 21.87 -15.56
C ALA A 364 -16.81 21.35 -14.41
N GLY A 365 -16.57 21.88 -13.20
CA GLY A 365 -17.35 21.58 -12.00
C GLY A 365 -16.64 22.04 -10.74
#